data_AF-A0A0W7TJK5-F1
#
_entry.id   AF-A0A0W7TJK5-F1
#
_cell.length_a   1.000
_cell.length_b   1.000
_cell.length_c   1.000
_cell.angle_alpha   90.00
_cell.angle_beta   90.00
_cell.angle_gamma   90.00
#
_symmetry.space_group_name_H-M   'P 1'
#
loop_
_entity.id
_entity.type
_entity.pdbx_description
1 polymer ?
#
loop_
_entity_poly.entity_id
_entity_poly.type
_entity_poly.pdbx_seq_one_letter_code
_entity_poly.pdbx_strand_id
1 'polypeptide(L)'
;MEIYENPDNKFSDKRSYEEFIKFLIDNYSSQMDFDFKDSRYRKLFSKRVYKGDAIFDVGYGGRTEASLSHFLGFPVNSYYIHTNSDVADQRESKYGFSINLFYNHKPAITGVMREHLMMDMAPSTIGYDFDAEKPIFDDYEIDYPSYIMTKIAQDAAVQFAKDIKDLFGSDLDLLYSRSDDLSVPFEHYLHSSAQDDRQIFGNLTFEDNLGEGKVFNAVDFWNNDISRVAKQRNWQLSSSETAQTVYISGEPEFDEKSAPGRIAKKFYNFERLLYRKFLKE
;
A
#
# COMPACT_ATOMS: atom_id res chain seq x y z
N MET A 1 15.60 25.88 -18.95
CA MET A 1 16.39 26.26 -17.75
C MET A 1 15.63 27.21 -16.83
N GLU A 2 14.79 28.11 -17.36
CA GLU A 2 13.96 29.05 -16.58
C GLU A 2 12.88 28.41 -15.67
N ILE A 3 12.54 27.13 -15.85
CA ILE A 3 11.51 26.47 -15.02
C ILE A 3 12.03 26.22 -13.59
N TYR A 4 13.34 26.19 -13.39
CA TYR A 4 13.98 25.70 -12.16
C TYR A 4 14.27 26.77 -11.10
N GLU A 5 14.00 28.04 -11.39
CA GLU A 5 14.30 29.15 -10.47
C GLU A 5 13.12 29.52 -9.55
N ASN A 6 11.91 29.01 -9.82
CA ASN A 6 10.73 29.26 -9.00
C ASN A 6 10.11 27.94 -8.49
N PRO A 7 10.17 27.64 -7.18
CA PRO A 7 9.61 26.41 -6.59
C PRO A 7 8.08 26.31 -6.65
N ASP A 8 7.36 27.38 -7.03
CA ASP A 8 5.92 27.34 -7.22
C ASP A 8 5.50 26.86 -8.62
N ASN A 9 6.47 26.65 -9.53
CA ASN A 9 6.20 26.16 -10.88
C ASN A 9 5.82 24.67 -10.87
N LYS A 10 4.64 24.35 -11.38
CA LYS A 10 4.20 22.96 -11.57
C LYS A 10 4.73 22.40 -12.87
N PHE A 11 5.14 21.14 -12.87
CA PHE A 11 5.43 20.40 -14.10
C PHE A 11 4.19 20.32 -14.98
N SER A 12 4.34 20.64 -16.27
CA SER A 12 3.24 20.61 -17.26
C SER A 12 2.84 19.19 -17.63
N ASP A 13 3.78 18.25 -17.56
CA ASP A 13 3.62 16.87 -18.03
C ASP A 13 4.69 15.94 -17.41
N LYS A 14 4.53 14.63 -17.62
CA LYS A 14 5.45 13.61 -17.10
C LYS A 14 6.89 13.78 -17.61
N ARG A 15 7.06 14.23 -18.86
CA ARG A 15 8.36 14.33 -19.51
C ARG A 15 9.18 15.47 -18.91
N SER A 16 8.59 16.65 -18.72
CA SER A 16 9.24 17.78 -18.05
C SER A 16 9.71 17.43 -16.64
N TYR A 17 8.95 16.60 -15.91
CA TYR A 17 9.38 16.05 -14.63
C TYR A 17 10.55 15.06 -14.76
N GLU A 18 10.48 14.11 -15.69
CA GLU A 18 11.57 13.14 -15.92
C GLU A 18 12.87 13.84 -16.33
N GLU A 19 12.79 14.88 -17.16
CA GLU A 19 13.91 15.73 -17.54
C GLU A 19 14.50 16.49 -16.34
N PHE A 20 13.65 16.98 -15.43
CA PHE A 20 14.11 17.60 -14.18
C PHE A 20 14.80 16.61 -13.24
N ILE A 21 14.22 15.41 -13.04
CA ILE A 21 14.85 14.37 -12.22
C ILE A 21 16.21 13.97 -12.82
N LYS A 22 16.29 13.82 -14.14
CA LYS A 22 17.54 13.55 -14.81
C LYS A 22 18.55 14.67 -14.59
N PHE A 23 18.13 15.93 -14.71
CA PHE A 23 18.98 17.08 -14.38
C PHE A 23 19.49 17.01 -12.93
N LEU A 24 18.65 16.68 -11.95
CA LEU A 24 19.08 16.53 -10.56
C LEU A 24 20.12 15.41 -10.39
N ILE A 25 19.89 14.26 -11.02
CA ILE A 25 20.84 13.14 -10.99
C ILE A 25 22.16 13.55 -11.64
N ASP A 26 22.12 14.12 -12.83
CA ASP A 26 23.32 14.45 -13.61
C ASP A 26 24.18 15.54 -12.93
N ASN A 27 23.55 16.48 -12.20
CA ASN A 27 24.25 17.64 -11.63
C ASN A 27 24.50 17.55 -10.11
N TYR A 28 23.70 16.77 -9.37
CA TYR A 28 23.73 16.75 -7.90
C TYR A 28 23.90 15.35 -7.31
N SER A 29 23.95 14.27 -8.11
CA SER A 29 24.15 12.91 -7.58
C SER A 29 25.46 12.75 -6.82
N SER A 30 26.55 13.40 -7.25
CA SER A 30 27.85 13.36 -6.56
C SER A 30 27.82 14.07 -5.20
N GLN A 31 26.85 14.96 -4.97
CA GLN A 31 26.61 15.60 -3.67
C GLN A 31 25.71 14.75 -2.77
N MET A 32 25.06 13.72 -3.32
CA MET A 32 24.30 12.76 -2.57
C MET A 32 25.22 11.61 -2.17
N ASP A 33 25.64 11.59 -0.91
CA ASP A 33 26.44 10.51 -0.36
C ASP A 33 25.57 9.26 -0.10
N PHE A 34 25.24 8.56 -1.19
CA PHE A 34 24.42 7.35 -1.18
C PHE A 34 25.15 6.21 -0.45
N ASP A 35 26.46 6.06 -0.66
CA ASP A 35 27.26 5.02 -0.01
C ASP A 35 27.29 5.20 1.51
N PHE A 36 27.45 6.44 2.00
CA PHE A 36 27.34 6.72 3.42
C PHE A 36 25.95 6.40 3.96
N LYS A 37 24.88 6.84 3.29
CA LYS A 37 23.50 6.51 3.71
C LYS A 37 23.25 5.01 3.75
N ASP A 38 23.67 4.29 2.72
CA ASP A 38 23.53 2.84 2.61
C ASP A 38 24.26 2.13 3.75
N SER A 39 25.46 2.60 4.11
CA SER A 39 26.21 2.06 5.25
C SER A 39 25.47 2.24 6.58
N ARG A 40 24.78 3.37 6.78
CA ARG A 40 24.00 3.66 7.99
C ARG A 40 22.73 2.82 8.05
N TYR A 41 22.01 2.66 6.94
CA TYR A 41 20.86 1.76 6.85
C TYR A 41 21.26 0.29 7.05
N ARG A 42 22.35 -0.16 6.43
CA ARG A 42 22.91 -1.51 6.65
C ARG A 42 23.20 -1.74 8.14
N LYS A 43 23.88 -0.79 8.80
CA LYS A 43 24.18 -0.87 10.23
C LYS A 43 22.91 -0.97 11.08
N LEU A 44 21.89 -0.18 10.74
CA LEU A 44 20.62 -0.15 11.47
C LEU A 44 19.83 -1.47 11.33
N PHE A 45 19.68 -1.98 10.10
CA PHE A 45 18.81 -3.12 9.81
C PHE A 45 19.50 -4.47 10.04
N SER A 46 20.83 -4.55 9.95
CA SER A 46 21.57 -5.80 10.22
C SER A 46 21.40 -6.34 11.65
N LYS A 47 20.91 -5.51 12.58
CA LYS A 47 20.59 -5.91 13.96
C LYS A 47 19.15 -6.41 14.14
N ARG A 48 18.31 -6.31 13.12
CA ARG A 48 16.86 -6.49 13.19
C ARG A 48 16.31 -7.49 12.18
N VAL A 49 16.96 -7.57 11.01
CA VAL A 49 16.55 -8.43 9.91
C VAL A 49 17.69 -9.37 9.61
N TYR A 50 17.41 -10.66 9.68
CA TYR A 50 18.35 -11.75 9.46
C TYR A 50 17.97 -12.54 8.21
N LYS A 51 18.93 -13.31 7.69
CA LYS A 51 18.71 -14.16 6.53
C LYS A 51 17.65 -15.22 6.87
N GLY A 52 16.60 -15.27 6.07
CA GLY A 52 15.45 -16.18 6.29
C GLY A 52 14.24 -15.50 6.91
N ASP A 53 14.38 -14.26 7.41
CA ASP A 53 13.25 -13.46 7.85
C ASP A 53 12.36 -13.07 6.66
N ALA A 54 11.09 -12.83 6.95
CA ALA A 54 10.11 -12.39 5.97
C ALA A 54 9.28 -11.22 6.50
N ILE A 55 8.84 -10.36 5.58
CA ILE A 55 7.94 -9.23 5.86
C ILE A 55 6.50 -9.67 5.60
N PHE A 56 5.58 -9.27 6.48
CA PHE A 56 4.15 -9.40 6.23
C PHE A 56 3.58 -8.00 5.95
N ASP A 57 2.90 -7.84 4.83
CA ASP A 57 2.31 -6.56 4.43
C ASP A 57 0.98 -6.81 3.70
N VAL A 58 0.05 -5.85 3.80
CA VAL A 58 -1.09 -5.81 2.88
C VAL A 58 -0.62 -5.44 1.46
N GLY A 59 0.50 -4.71 1.41
CA GLY A 59 1.07 -3.94 0.32
C GLY A 59 1.36 -4.65 -1.00
N TYR A 60 1.86 -3.84 -1.94
CA TYR A 60 1.47 -4.00 -3.35
C TYR A 60 2.64 -3.98 -4.34
N GLY A 61 3.88 -3.80 -3.89
CA GLY A 61 4.95 -3.39 -4.81
C GLY A 61 6.40 -3.73 -4.48
N GLY A 62 6.77 -4.43 -3.41
CA GLY A 62 8.15 -4.91 -3.24
C GLY A 62 9.21 -3.82 -2.96
N ARG A 63 8.81 -2.60 -2.55
CA ARG A 63 9.75 -1.47 -2.33
C ARG A 63 10.62 -1.68 -1.11
N THR A 64 10.01 -2.14 -0.03
CA THR A 64 10.66 -2.33 1.26
C THR A 64 11.68 -3.47 1.16
N GLU A 65 11.28 -4.57 0.51
CA GLU A 65 12.07 -5.75 0.21
C GLU A 65 13.26 -5.40 -0.68
N ALA A 66 13.04 -4.65 -1.76
CA ALA A 66 14.11 -4.17 -2.62
C ALA A 66 15.15 -3.35 -1.84
N SER A 67 14.69 -2.41 -1.00
CA SER A 67 15.56 -1.55 -0.21
C SER A 67 16.35 -2.34 0.83
N LEU A 68 15.67 -3.21 1.59
CA LEU A 68 16.31 -4.03 2.61
C LEU A 68 17.27 -5.05 2.01
N SER A 69 16.90 -5.70 0.90
CA SER A 69 17.76 -6.65 0.21
C SER A 69 19.04 -5.98 -0.30
N HIS A 70 18.91 -4.76 -0.83
CA HIS A 70 20.04 -3.92 -1.23
C HIS A 70 20.95 -3.58 -0.04
N PHE A 71 20.38 -3.06 1.06
CA PHE A 71 21.17 -2.66 2.23
C PHE A 71 21.86 -3.85 2.91
N LEU A 72 21.18 -4.98 3.04
CA LEU A 72 21.64 -6.14 3.81
C LEU A 72 22.49 -7.12 3.00
N GLY A 73 22.42 -7.07 1.67
CA GLY A 73 23.18 -7.95 0.78
C GLY A 73 22.66 -9.39 0.72
N PHE A 74 21.43 -9.64 1.17
CA PHE A 74 20.72 -10.91 1.01
C PHE A 74 19.24 -10.64 0.75
N PRO A 75 18.52 -11.55 0.06
CA PRO A 75 17.11 -11.35 -0.25
C PRO A 75 16.25 -11.36 1.01
N VAL A 76 15.39 -10.35 1.14
CA VAL A 76 14.36 -10.25 2.20
C VAL A 76 13.01 -10.55 1.57
N ASN A 77 12.48 -11.73 1.86
CA ASN A 77 11.23 -12.21 1.28
C ASN A 77 10.02 -11.56 1.96
N SER A 78 8.85 -11.68 1.34
CA SER A 78 7.61 -11.22 1.97
C SER A 78 6.39 -12.09 1.67
N TYR A 79 5.37 -11.88 2.48
CA TYR A 79 4.03 -12.43 2.37
C TYR A 79 3.07 -11.26 2.23
N TYR A 80 2.45 -11.13 1.07
CA TYR A 80 1.49 -10.08 0.77
C TYR A 80 0.07 -10.63 0.72
N ILE A 81 -0.90 -9.76 1.02
CA ILE A 81 -2.29 -10.10 0.78
C ILE A 81 -2.58 -10.19 -0.73
N HIS A 82 -2.16 -9.19 -1.51
CA HIS A 82 -2.22 -9.20 -2.97
C HIS A 82 -1.27 -8.15 -3.57
N THR A 83 -0.91 -8.25 -4.85
CA THR A 83 -0.20 -7.19 -5.58
C THR A 83 -1.15 -6.42 -6.50
N ASN A 84 -0.81 -5.17 -6.82
CA ASN A 84 -1.62 -4.32 -7.71
C ASN A 84 -0.96 -4.02 -9.06
N SER A 85 0.26 -4.50 -9.30
CA SER A 85 1.02 -4.23 -10.52
C SER A 85 2.19 -5.20 -10.70
N ASP A 86 2.63 -5.32 -11.94
CA ASP A 86 3.86 -6.01 -12.39
C ASP A 86 5.16 -5.43 -11.82
N VAL A 87 5.11 -4.22 -11.24
CA VAL A 87 6.27 -3.58 -10.59
C VAL A 87 6.84 -4.44 -9.45
N ALA A 88 5.99 -5.23 -8.77
CA ALA A 88 6.42 -6.18 -7.75
C ALA A 88 7.35 -7.24 -8.37
N ASP A 89 6.90 -7.90 -9.44
CA ASP A 89 7.64 -8.94 -10.18
C ASP A 89 8.97 -8.41 -10.72
N GLN A 90 8.97 -7.18 -11.25
CA GLN A 90 10.20 -6.52 -11.73
C GLN A 90 11.23 -6.35 -10.61
N ARG A 91 10.79 -6.04 -9.38
CA ARG A 91 11.68 -5.87 -8.22
C ARG A 91 12.15 -7.22 -7.67
N GLU A 92 11.27 -8.22 -7.61
CA GLU A 92 11.66 -9.59 -7.25
C GLU A 92 12.80 -10.08 -8.15
N SER A 93 12.62 -9.97 -9.47
CA SER A 93 13.64 -10.34 -10.45
C SER A 93 14.94 -9.57 -10.28
N LYS A 94 14.86 -8.26 -10.01
CA LYS A 94 16.04 -7.39 -9.86
C LYS A 94 16.84 -7.65 -8.58
N TYR A 95 16.18 -7.93 -7.45
CA TYR A 95 16.83 -8.02 -6.14
C TYR A 95 16.87 -9.44 -5.56
N GLY A 96 16.27 -10.43 -6.24
CA GLY A 96 16.35 -11.84 -5.91
C GLY A 96 15.54 -12.29 -4.69
N PHE A 97 14.63 -11.46 -4.19
CA PHE A 97 13.66 -11.85 -3.16
C PHE A 97 12.38 -12.42 -3.80
N SER A 98 11.55 -13.08 -2.98
CA SER A 98 10.23 -13.60 -3.41
C SER A 98 9.09 -12.95 -2.63
N ILE A 99 7.98 -12.68 -3.31
CA ILE A 99 6.71 -12.29 -2.67
C ILE A 99 5.73 -13.46 -2.77
N ASN A 100 5.26 -13.94 -1.63
CA ASN A 100 4.23 -14.96 -1.55
C ASN A 100 2.87 -14.29 -1.37
N LEU A 101 1.91 -14.57 -2.25
CA LEU A 101 0.60 -13.93 -2.21
C LEU A 101 -0.43 -14.81 -1.50
N PHE A 102 -1.22 -14.20 -0.61
CA PHE A 102 -2.40 -14.83 -0.05
C PHE A 102 -3.49 -14.95 -1.14
N TYR A 103 -3.82 -13.86 -1.83
CA TYR A 103 -4.62 -13.87 -3.05
C TYR A 103 -3.72 -13.73 -4.28
N ASN A 104 -3.81 -14.70 -5.19
CA ASN A 104 -3.19 -14.64 -6.51
C ASN A 104 -3.93 -13.70 -7.49
N HIS A 105 -4.89 -12.94 -7.00
CA HIS A 105 -5.70 -12.00 -7.74
C HIS A 105 -6.01 -10.80 -6.84
N LYS A 106 -6.46 -9.70 -7.46
CA LYS A 106 -6.89 -8.52 -6.72
C LYS A 106 -8.28 -8.77 -6.11
N PRO A 107 -8.46 -8.70 -4.78
CA PRO A 107 -9.78 -8.84 -4.19
C PRO A 107 -10.68 -7.67 -4.63
N ALA A 108 -11.99 -7.89 -4.69
CA ALA A 108 -12.91 -6.89 -5.23
C ALA A 108 -13.03 -5.64 -4.33
N ILE A 109 -12.91 -5.82 -3.01
CA ILE A 109 -12.76 -4.73 -2.04
C ILE A 109 -11.31 -4.72 -1.56
N THR A 110 -10.52 -3.80 -2.13
CA THR A 110 -9.13 -3.51 -1.74
C THR A 110 -9.00 -2.27 -0.86
N GLY A 111 -10.12 -1.72 -0.39
CA GLY A 111 -10.19 -0.42 0.26
C GLY A 111 -9.58 -0.37 1.65
N VAL A 112 -9.70 0.81 2.26
CA VAL A 112 -9.11 1.18 3.54
C VAL A 112 -9.45 0.23 4.69
N MET A 113 -10.62 -0.41 4.68
CA MET A 113 -11.02 -1.31 5.78
C MET A 113 -10.18 -2.57 5.86
N ARG A 114 -9.72 -3.10 4.71
CA ARG A 114 -8.83 -4.26 4.71
C ARG A 114 -7.49 -3.90 5.32
N GLU A 115 -6.92 -2.78 4.89
CA GLU A 115 -5.67 -2.26 5.45
C GLU A 115 -5.82 -1.97 6.94
N HIS A 116 -6.91 -1.32 7.34
CA HIS A 116 -7.19 -0.95 8.73
C HIS A 116 -7.23 -2.13 9.68
N LEU A 117 -7.98 -3.17 9.31
CA LEU A 117 -8.16 -4.33 10.18
C LEU A 117 -6.88 -5.16 10.31
N MET A 118 -5.96 -5.04 9.34
CA MET A 118 -4.71 -5.80 9.30
C MET A 118 -3.48 -4.99 9.76
N MET A 119 -3.56 -3.67 9.81
CA MET A 119 -2.43 -2.83 10.21
C MET A 119 -2.25 -2.79 11.72
N ASP A 120 -1.01 -2.53 12.14
CA ASP A 120 -0.71 -2.25 13.54
C ASP A 120 -1.32 -0.90 13.94
N MET A 121 -1.89 -0.83 15.14
CA MET A 121 -2.43 0.42 15.71
C MET A 121 -1.29 1.21 16.38
N ALA A 122 -0.33 1.63 15.55
CA ALA A 122 0.92 2.26 15.96
C ALA A 122 1.26 3.47 15.06
N PRO A 123 2.09 4.41 15.53
CA PRO A 123 2.55 5.52 14.70
C PRO A 123 3.31 5.04 13.47
N SER A 124 3.18 5.82 12.40
CA SER A 124 4.02 5.65 11.20
C SER A 124 5.48 6.00 11.48
N THR A 125 6.39 5.31 10.78
CA THR A 125 7.82 5.68 10.81
C THR A 125 8.08 6.82 9.83
N ILE A 126 8.53 7.97 10.33
CA ILE A 126 8.84 9.17 9.53
C ILE A 126 10.33 9.33 9.23
N GLY A 127 11.18 8.53 9.87
CA GLY A 127 12.61 8.54 9.64
C GLY A 127 13.36 7.61 10.58
N TYR A 128 14.69 7.78 10.61
CA TYR A 128 15.58 7.00 11.46
C TYR A 128 16.61 7.89 12.11
N ASP A 129 16.78 7.72 13.42
CA ASP A 129 17.91 8.24 14.15
C ASP A 129 19.03 7.22 14.02
N PHE A 130 20.02 7.53 13.20
CA PHE A 130 21.12 6.61 12.93
C PHE A 130 22.18 6.58 14.05
N ASP A 131 22.22 7.58 14.93
CA ASP A 131 23.17 7.61 16.04
C ASP A 131 22.63 6.77 17.21
N ALA A 132 21.34 6.90 17.51
CA ALA A 132 20.65 6.03 18.46
C ALA A 132 20.20 4.69 17.84
N GLU A 133 20.37 4.53 16.52
CA GLU A 133 20.00 3.36 15.73
C GLU A 133 18.55 2.91 15.95
N LYS A 134 17.59 3.83 15.86
CA LYS A 134 16.17 3.58 16.10
C LYS A 134 15.26 4.31 15.09
N PRO A 135 14.04 3.80 14.82
CA PRO A 135 13.05 4.55 14.06
C PRO A 135 12.63 5.82 14.81
N ILE A 136 12.27 6.84 14.03
CA ILE A 136 11.59 8.05 14.49
C ILE A 136 10.14 7.91 14.05
N PHE A 137 9.24 7.98 15.01
CA PHE A 137 7.81 7.83 14.81
C PHE A 137 7.13 9.18 14.69
N ASP A 138 6.05 9.23 13.93
CA ASP A 138 5.14 10.38 13.91
C ASP A 138 4.32 10.46 15.20
N ASP A 139 3.61 11.57 15.38
CA ASP A 139 2.55 11.65 16.37
C ASP A 139 1.45 10.63 16.01
N TYR A 140 0.95 9.93 17.02
CA TYR A 140 -0.14 8.95 16.85
C TYR A 140 -1.40 9.44 17.53
N GLU A 141 -2.38 9.84 16.72
CA GLU A 141 -3.70 10.19 17.19
C GLU A 141 -4.74 9.27 16.54
N ILE A 142 -5.45 8.53 17.39
CA ILE A 142 -6.64 7.76 17.02
C ILE A 142 -7.71 8.04 18.07
N ASP A 143 -8.96 8.26 17.65
CA ASP A 143 -10.04 8.44 18.60
C ASP A 143 -10.33 7.12 19.34
N TYR A 144 -10.70 7.24 20.61
CA TYR A 144 -10.93 6.07 21.46
C TYR A 144 -11.96 5.08 20.90
N PRO A 145 -13.12 5.51 20.35
CA PRO A 145 -14.05 4.61 19.66
C PRO A 145 -13.41 3.82 18.52
N SER A 146 -12.69 4.47 17.61
CA SER A 146 -12.01 3.77 16.51
C SER A 146 -10.96 2.79 17.02
N TYR A 147 -10.17 3.20 18.03
CA TYR A 147 -9.17 2.32 18.65
C TYR A 147 -9.82 1.07 19.25
N ILE A 148 -10.84 1.23 20.11
CA ILE A 148 -11.41 0.08 20.83
C ILE A 148 -12.11 -0.89 19.88
N MET A 149 -12.83 -0.41 18.87
CA MET A 149 -13.50 -1.28 17.90
C MET A 149 -12.50 -2.05 17.04
N THR A 150 -11.43 -1.40 16.60
CA THR A 150 -10.34 -2.04 15.85
C THR A 150 -9.64 -3.08 16.70
N LYS A 151 -9.34 -2.74 17.95
CA LYS A 151 -8.72 -3.65 18.91
C LYS A 151 -9.55 -4.89 19.16
N ILE A 152 -10.85 -4.73 19.38
CA ILE A 152 -11.77 -5.87 19.59
C ILE A 152 -11.75 -6.80 18.37
N ALA A 153 -11.81 -6.24 17.15
CA ALA A 153 -11.79 -7.04 15.93
C ALA A 153 -10.46 -7.79 15.76
N GLN A 154 -9.33 -7.13 15.99
CA GLN A 154 -8.00 -7.74 15.91
C GLN A 154 -7.76 -8.79 16.98
N ASP A 155 -8.11 -8.50 18.24
CA ASP A 155 -7.97 -9.44 19.36
C ASP A 155 -8.84 -10.68 19.12
N ALA A 156 -10.06 -10.52 18.60
CA ALA A 156 -10.94 -11.63 18.25
C ALA A 156 -10.37 -12.48 17.09
N ALA A 157 -9.79 -11.86 16.07
CA ALA A 157 -9.13 -12.58 14.97
C ALA A 157 -7.92 -13.40 15.45
N VAL A 158 -7.08 -12.81 16.31
CA VAL A 158 -5.94 -13.51 16.93
C VAL A 158 -6.42 -14.65 17.83
N GLN A 159 -7.49 -14.43 18.60
CA GLN A 159 -8.06 -15.46 19.45
C GLN A 159 -8.61 -16.63 18.62
N PHE A 160 -9.34 -16.35 17.53
CA PHE A 160 -9.82 -17.37 16.61
C PHE A 160 -8.67 -18.22 16.04
N ALA A 161 -7.58 -17.61 15.60
CA ALA A 161 -6.42 -18.34 15.09
C ALA A 161 -5.77 -19.23 16.17
N LYS A 162 -5.70 -18.76 17.41
CA LYS A 162 -5.24 -19.55 18.55
C LYS A 162 -6.17 -20.72 18.83
N ASP A 163 -7.48 -20.48 18.88
CA ASP A 163 -8.49 -21.51 19.15
C ASP A 163 -8.44 -22.63 18.10
N ILE A 164 -8.31 -22.28 16.81
CA ILE A 164 -8.13 -23.26 15.73
C ILE A 164 -6.84 -24.08 15.94
N LYS A 165 -5.72 -23.41 16.21
CA LYS A 165 -4.45 -24.10 16.45
C LYS A 165 -4.54 -25.03 17.68
N ASP A 166 -5.17 -24.59 18.75
CA ASP A 166 -5.27 -25.35 20.00
C ASP A 166 -6.25 -26.52 19.87
N LEU A 167 -7.33 -26.34 19.10
CA LEU A 167 -8.33 -27.37 18.84
C LEU A 167 -7.80 -28.50 17.96
N PHE A 168 -7.08 -28.15 16.88
CA PHE A 168 -6.60 -29.15 15.90
C PHE A 168 -5.17 -29.61 16.17
N GLY A 169 -4.34 -28.83 16.88
CA GLY A 169 -2.99 -29.21 17.24
C GLY A 169 -2.15 -29.64 16.03
N SER A 170 -1.65 -30.88 16.06
CA SER A 170 -0.90 -31.48 14.95
C SER A 170 -1.75 -31.80 13.73
N ASP A 171 -3.07 -31.93 13.88
CA ASP A 171 -3.99 -32.24 12.79
C ASP A 171 -4.29 -31.00 11.93
N LEU A 172 -3.78 -29.82 12.30
CA LEU A 172 -3.93 -28.59 11.51
C LEU A 172 -3.39 -28.77 10.08
N ASP A 173 -2.31 -29.55 9.90
CA ASP A 173 -1.74 -29.84 8.58
C ASP A 173 -2.68 -30.68 7.69
N LEU A 174 -3.68 -31.35 8.28
CA LEU A 174 -4.71 -32.09 7.55
C LEU A 174 -5.85 -31.18 7.08
N LEU A 175 -5.99 -29.97 7.64
CA LEU A 175 -6.99 -28.98 7.26
C LEU A 175 -6.56 -28.19 6.02
N TYR A 176 -6.25 -28.90 4.94
CA TYR A 176 -5.95 -28.26 3.67
C TYR A 176 -7.12 -27.39 3.23
N SER A 177 -6.84 -26.08 3.12
CA SER A 177 -7.80 -25.07 2.68
C SER A 177 -7.09 -24.12 1.73
N ARG A 178 -7.78 -23.70 0.67
CA ARG A 178 -7.25 -22.64 -0.19
C ARG A 178 -7.36 -21.31 0.53
N SER A 179 -6.49 -20.36 0.23
CA SER A 179 -6.53 -18.99 0.78
C SER A 179 -7.92 -18.35 0.60
N ASP A 180 -8.52 -18.54 -0.58
CA ASP A 180 -9.88 -18.10 -0.88
C ASP A 180 -10.89 -18.63 0.13
N ASP A 181 -10.86 -19.94 0.41
CA ASP A 181 -11.81 -20.62 1.29
C ASP A 181 -11.65 -20.14 2.73
N LEU A 182 -10.41 -19.96 3.20
CA LEU A 182 -10.11 -19.42 4.53
C LEU A 182 -10.59 -17.98 4.70
N SER A 183 -10.60 -17.22 3.61
CA SER A 183 -10.97 -15.81 3.65
C SER A 183 -12.46 -15.54 3.52
N VAL A 184 -13.28 -16.53 3.18
CA VAL A 184 -14.72 -16.36 2.93
C VAL A 184 -15.42 -15.56 4.04
N PRO A 185 -15.20 -15.81 5.35
CA PRO A 185 -15.85 -15.02 6.39
C PRO A 185 -15.48 -13.54 6.32
N PHE A 186 -14.21 -13.24 6.08
CA PHE A 186 -13.71 -11.88 5.99
C PHE A 186 -14.18 -11.17 4.72
N GLU A 187 -14.12 -11.84 3.57
CA GLU A 187 -14.66 -11.31 2.32
C GLU A 187 -16.17 -11.09 2.42
N HIS A 188 -16.91 -11.99 3.06
CA HIS A 188 -18.34 -11.81 3.27
C HIS A 188 -18.63 -10.58 4.13
N TYR A 189 -17.86 -10.36 5.21
CA TYR A 189 -17.99 -9.15 6.02
C TYR A 189 -17.74 -7.88 5.18
N LEU A 190 -16.65 -7.86 4.41
CA LEU A 190 -16.33 -6.74 3.51
C LEU A 190 -17.40 -6.48 2.46
N HIS A 191 -18.00 -7.53 1.90
CA HIS A 191 -18.94 -7.40 0.78
C HIS A 191 -20.41 -7.26 1.17
N SER A 192 -20.82 -7.81 2.31
CA SER A 192 -22.22 -8.13 2.58
C SER A 192 -22.65 -7.86 4.03
N SER A 193 -21.80 -7.25 4.85
CA SER A 193 -22.20 -6.73 6.17
C SER A 193 -23.46 -5.88 6.10
N ALA A 194 -24.26 -5.84 7.17
CA ALA A 194 -25.32 -4.85 7.28
C ALA A 194 -24.73 -3.45 7.45
N GLN A 195 -25.51 -2.41 7.17
CA GLN A 195 -25.05 -1.03 7.37
C GLN A 195 -24.66 -0.79 8.84
N ASP A 196 -25.48 -1.27 9.78
CA ASP A 196 -25.24 -1.10 11.22
C ASP A 196 -23.95 -1.80 11.67
N ASP A 197 -23.63 -2.97 11.09
CA ASP A 197 -22.36 -3.67 11.35
C ASP A 197 -21.14 -2.89 10.88
N ARG A 198 -21.28 -2.02 9.88
CA ARG A 198 -20.21 -1.13 9.41
C ARG A 198 -20.12 0.15 10.23
N GLN A 199 -21.24 0.65 10.74
CA GLN A 199 -21.30 1.91 11.50
C GLN A 199 -20.52 1.87 12.81
N ILE A 200 -20.11 0.68 13.29
CA ILE A 200 -19.16 0.56 14.39
C ILE A 200 -17.82 1.25 14.09
N PHE A 201 -17.46 1.40 12.80
CA PHE A 201 -16.30 2.17 12.33
C PHE A 201 -16.67 3.58 11.87
N GLY A 202 -17.85 4.08 12.24
CA GLY A 202 -18.38 5.36 11.78
C GLY A 202 -17.56 6.58 12.19
N ASN A 203 -16.71 6.46 13.22
CA ASN A 203 -15.78 7.52 13.62
C ASN A 203 -14.41 7.43 12.93
N LEU A 204 -14.13 6.31 12.26
CA LEU A 204 -12.82 6.07 11.68
C LEU A 204 -12.61 6.97 10.45
N THR A 205 -11.54 7.76 10.50
CA THR A 205 -11.12 8.64 9.43
C THR A 205 -9.76 8.24 8.88
N PHE A 206 -9.57 8.50 7.59
CA PHE A 206 -8.30 8.31 6.89
C PHE A 206 -7.85 9.63 6.29
N GLU A 207 -6.55 9.90 6.40
CA GLU A 207 -5.91 11.01 5.73
C GLU A 207 -5.29 10.55 4.41
N ASP A 208 -5.79 11.05 3.27
CA ASP A 208 -5.06 10.93 2.01
C ASP A 208 -4.08 12.10 1.86
N ASN A 209 -2.99 12.04 2.63
CA ASN A 209 -1.89 13.03 2.58
C ASN A 209 -1.06 12.94 1.30
N LEU A 210 -1.21 11.87 0.50
CA LEU A 210 -0.57 11.70 -0.80
C LEU A 210 -1.46 12.13 -1.98
N GLY A 211 -2.75 12.36 -1.74
CA GLY A 211 -3.73 12.88 -2.68
C GLY A 211 -4.15 14.30 -2.33
N GLU A 212 -5.42 14.52 -2.01
CA GLU A 212 -5.99 15.88 -1.90
C GLU A 212 -5.81 16.59 -0.55
N GLY A 213 -5.21 15.94 0.46
CA GLY A 213 -5.24 16.45 1.85
C GLY A 213 -6.66 16.41 2.42
N LYS A 214 -7.47 15.48 1.93
CA LYS A 214 -8.85 15.27 2.37
C LYS A 214 -8.86 14.17 3.41
N VAL A 215 -9.36 14.51 4.59
CA VAL A 215 -9.81 13.53 5.58
C VAL A 215 -11.12 12.95 5.06
N PHE A 216 -11.24 11.63 5.02
CA PHE A 216 -12.47 10.95 4.63
C PHE A 216 -12.86 9.87 5.63
N ASN A 217 -14.15 9.58 5.70
CA ASN A 217 -14.70 8.57 6.58
C ASN A 217 -14.55 7.15 5.98
N ALA A 218 -14.14 6.20 6.80
CA ALA A 218 -13.90 4.82 6.39
C ALA A 218 -15.17 4.11 5.89
N VAL A 219 -16.29 4.31 6.58
CA VAL A 219 -17.57 3.68 6.25
C VAL A 219 -18.12 4.24 4.94
N ASP A 220 -17.98 5.54 4.69
CA ASP A 220 -18.36 6.14 3.41
C ASP A 220 -17.52 5.58 2.26
N PHE A 221 -16.21 5.47 2.44
CA PHE A 221 -15.32 4.87 1.45
C PHE A 221 -15.70 3.40 1.19
N TRP A 222 -15.96 2.64 2.24
CA TRP A 222 -16.34 1.24 2.16
C TRP A 222 -17.69 1.04 1.44
N ASN A 223 -18.70 1.85 1.77
CA ASN A 223 -19.99 1.84 1.08
C ASN A 223 -19.85 2.16 -0.43
N ASN A 224 -18.96 3.08 -0.77
CA ASN A 224 -18.65 3.41 -2.17
C ASN A 224 -17.96 2.25 -2.89
N ASP A 225 -17.02 1.56 -2.24
CA ASP A 225 -16.38 0.36 -2.79
C ASP A 225 -17.39 -0.76 -3.05
N ILE A 226 -18.28 -1.06 -2.08
CA ILE A 226 -19.37 -2.04 -2.25
C ILE A 226 -20.25 -1.66 -3.45
N SER A 227 -20.64 -0.39 -3.53
CA SER A 227 -21.47 0.14 -4.62
C SER A 227 -20.79 0.03 -6.00
N ARG A 228 -19.47 0.28 -6.06
CA ARG A 228 -18.68 0.13 -7.30
C ARG A 228 -18.65 -1.32 -7.75
N VAL A 229 -18.41 -2.26 -6.84
CA VAL A 229 -18.40 -3.70 -7.14
C VAL A 229 -19.79 -4.15 -7.61
N ALA A 230 -20.87 -3.71 -6.97
CA ALA A 230 -22.23 -4.03 -7.38
C ALA A 230 -22.53 -3.52 -8.80
N LYS A 231 -22.11 -2.29 -9.13
CA LYS A 231 -22.26 -1.73 -10.49
C LYS A 231 -21.44 -2.51 -11.52
N GLN A 232 -20.20 -2.89 -11.21
CA GLN A 232 -19.36 -3.70 -12.10
C GLN A 232 -19.98 -5.08 -12.37
N ARG A 233 -20.51 -5.74 -11.33
CA ARG A 233 -21.24 -7.01 -11.48
C ARG A 233 -22.48 -6.85 -12.38
N ASN A 234 -23.29 -5.83 -12.14
CA ASN A 234 -24.48 -5.57 -12.96
C ASN A 234 -24.13 -5.24 -14.41
N TRP A 235 -23.03 -4.51 -14.65
CA TRP A 235 -22.53 -4.25 -16.00
C TRP A 235 -22.00 -5.52 -16.68
N GLN A 236 -21.30 -6.40 -15.95
CA GLN A 236 -20.88 -7.70 -16.48
C GLN A 236 -22.07 -8.61 -16.83
N LEU A 237 -23.11 -8.62 -15.99
CA LEU A 237 -24.33 -9.38 -16.25
C LEU A 237 -25.08 -8.82 -17.47
N SER A 238 -25.28 -7.51 -17.54
CA SER A 238 -25.96 -6.88 -18.68
C SER A 238 -25.16 -6.96 -19.97
N SER A 239 -23.83 -6.87 -19.91
CA SER A 239 -22.93 -7.07 -21.06
C SER A 239 -22.86 -8.53 -21.50
N SER A 240 -23.02 -9.50 -20.59
CA SER A 240 -23.13 -10.92 -20.95
C SER A 240 -24.46 -11.25 -21.63
N GLU A 241 -25.55 -10.57 -21.26
CA GLU A 241 -26.85 -10.66 -21.95
C GLU A 241 -26.80 -10.00 -23.33
N THR A 242 -26.09 -8.86 -23.48
CA THR A 242 -25.90 -8.21 -24.79
C THR A 242 -24.85 -8.91 -25.67
N ALA A 243 -23.89 -9.63 -25.09
CA ALA A 243 -22.87 -10.39 -25.83
C ALA A 243 -23.44 -11.60 -26.59
N GLN A 244 -24.66 -12.07 -26.26
CA GLN A 244 -25.37 -13.02 -27.11
C GLN A 244 -25.92 -12.39 -28.40
N THR A 245 -25.82 -11.07 -28.60
CA THR A 245 -26.43 -10.36 -29.75
C THR A 245 -25.46 -9.51 -30.57
N VAL A 246 -24.15 -9.46 -30.25
CA VAL A 246 -23.20 -8.63 -31.02
C VAL A 246 -21.92 -9.40 -31.35
N TYR A 247 -22.00 -10.30 -32.32
CA TYR A 247 -20.95 -10.40 -33.33
C TYR A 247 -21.36 -9.45 -34.45
N ILE A 248 -20.66 -8.32 -34.63
CA ILE A 248 -20.43 -7.60 -35.89
C ILE A 248 -19.66 -6.31 -35.56
N SER A 249 -18.43 -6.25 -36.10
CA SER A 249 -17.59 -5.09 -36.42
C SER A 249 -17.65 -3.82 -35.56
N GLY A 250 -16.52 -3.49 -34.92
CA GLY A 250 -16.19 -2.13 -34.48
C GLY A 250 -14.84 -2.09 -33.77
N GLU A 251 -13.86 -1.41 -34.36
CA GLU A 251 -12.57 -1.13 -33.72
C GLU A 251 -12.77 -0.27 -32.45
N PRO A 252 -11.95 -0.43 -31.41
CA PRO A 252 -12.09 0.36 -30.18
C PRO A 252 -11.57 1.78 -30.37
N GLU A 253 -12.46 2.77 -30.25
CA GLU A 253 -12.10 4.18 -30.03
C GLU A 253 -11.56 4.37 -28.61
N PHE A 254 -10.40 5.02 -28.52
CA PHE A 254 -9.82 5.51 -27.26
C PHE A 254 -10.49 6.83 -26.84
N ASP A 255 -11.08 6.88 -25.64
CA ASP A 255 -11.57 8.12 -25.02
C ASP A 255 -10.42 8.88 -24.35
N GLU A 256 -10.03 10.02 -24.93
CA GLU A 256 -8.92 10.88 -24.50
C GLU A 256 -9.19 11.70 -23.22
N LYS A 257 -10.28 11.49 -22.49
CA LYS A 257 -10.61 12.32 -21.30
C LYS A 257 -10.18 11.70 -19.97
N SER A 258 -8.87 11.62 -19.74
CA SER A 258 -8.33 11.44 -18.38
C SER A 258 -7.99 12.81 -17.76
N ALA A 259 -8.66 13.14 -16.65
CA ALA A 259 -8.57 14.46 -16.02
C ALA A 259 -7.15 14.78 -15.48
N PRO A 260 -6.61 16.02 -15.65
CA PRO A 260 -5.21 16.36 -15.33
C PRO A 260 -4.82 16.44 -13.84
N GLY A 261 -5.67 16.00 -12.89
CA GLY A 261 -5.59 16.44 -11.50
C GLY A 261 -4.75 15.62 -10.52
N ARG A 262 -4.42 14.35 -10.81
CA ARG A 262 -3.86 13.41 -9.80
C ARG A 262 -2.34 13.39 -9.69
N ILE A 263 -1.64 13.86 -10.73
CA ILE A 263 -0.18 13.83 -10.80
C ILE A 263 0.39 14.96 -9.92
N ALA A 264 -0.08 16.20 -10.07
CA ALA A 264 0.49 17.39 -9.44
C ALA A 264 0.65 17.37 -7.89
N LYS A 265 -0.15 16.59 -7.15
CA LYS A 265 -0.21 16.67 -5.68
C LYS A 265 0.80 15.76 -4.96
N LYS A 266 1.21 14.63 -5.57
CA LYS A 266 2.30 13.77 -5.05
C LYS A 266 3.68 14.46 -5.06
N PHE A 267 3.87 15.49 -5.90
CA PHE A 267 5.17 16.14 -6.10
C PHE A 267 5.48 17.23 -5.06
N TYR A 268 4.45 17.88 -4.48
CA TYR A 268 4.62 18.96 -3.51
C TYR A 268 5.34 18.53 -2.22
N ASN A 269 5.19 17.26 -1.83
CA ASN A 269 5.85 16.71 -0.63
C ASN A 269 7.33 16.35 -0.85
N PHE A 270 7.75 16.07 -2.08
CA PHE A 270 9.16 15.80 -2.41
C PHE A 270 9.99 17.08 -2.38
N GLU A 271 9.44 18.20 -2.85
CA GLU A 271 10.08 19.53 -2.81
C GLU A 271 10.30 20.03 -1.38
N ARG A 272 9.35 19.83 -0.47
CA ARG A 272 9.52 20.18 0.96
C ARG A 272 10.66 19.43 1.64
N LEU A 273 10.92 18.19 1.20
CA LEU A 273 11.99 17.33 1.72
C LEU A 273 13.37 17.82 1.25
N LEU A 274 13.46 18.35 0.03
CA LEU A 274 14.67 18.99 -0.48
C LEU A 274 14.87 20.39 0.14
N TYR A 275 13.84 21.23 0.20
CA TYR A 275 13.92 22.60 0.72
C TYR A 275 14.35 22.70 2.19
N ARG A 276 13.95 21.75 3.05
CA ARG A 276 14.39 21.74 4.46
C ARG A 276 15.86 21.38 4.63
N LYS A 277 16.49 20.76 3.64
CA LYS A 277 17.91 20.35 3.69
C LYS A 277 18.86 21.46 3.23
N PHE A 278 18.39 22.42 2.43
CA PHE A 278 19.21 23.49 1.84
C PHE A 278 19.18 24.83 2.59
N LEU A 279 18.36 24.98 3.64
CA LEU A 279 18.27 26.20 4.47
C LEU A 279 18.89 26.06 5.88
N LYS A 280 19.78 25.07 6.07
CA LYS A 280 20.55 24.89 7.32
C LYS A 280 22.07 24.83 7.11
N GLU A 281 22.55 25.42 6.01
CA GLU A 281 23.92 25.89 5.83
C GLU A 281 23.87 27.39 5.54
#